data_AF-A0A557SBE7-F1
#
_entry.id   AF-A0A557SBE7-F1
#
_cell.length_a   1.000
_cell.length_b   1.000
_cell.length_c   1.000
_cell.angle_alpha   90.00
_cell.angle_beta   90.00
_cell.angle_gamma   90.00
#
_symmetry.space_group_name_H-M   'P 1'
#
loop_
_entity.id
_entity.type
_entity.pdbx_description
1 polymer ?
#
loop_
_entity_poly.entity_id
_entity_poly.type
_entity_poly.pdbx_seq_one_letter_code
_entity_poly.pdbx_strand_id
1 'polypeptide(L)'
;MRRDPRLVPLSREHHAALRLARALISGTGVAMLSHMRPELQAHFDEEERDLLPVLRAAGEHALVRRLLSEHEQLQRFFDEAEAGRRCAEAGEALIAHVRFEEREMFPAVERHLAPVAA
;
A
#
# COMPACT_ATOMS: atom_id res chain seq x y z
N MET A 1 -12.13 -16.18 1.59
CA MET A 1 -12.04 -15.76 3.01
C MET A 1 -12.67 -14.39 3.15
N ARG A 2 -13.43 -14.14 4.22
CA ARG A 2 -13.75 -12.76 4.61
C ARG A 2 -12.49 -12.18 5.24
N ARG A 3 -12.06 -11.01 4.77
CA ARG A 3 -10.95 -10.24 5.33
C ARG A 3 -11.27 -9.87 6.79
N ASP A 4 -10.30 -9.91 7.70
CA ASP A 4 -10.47 -9.43 9.08
C ASP A 4 -11.01 -7.99 9.08
N PRO A 5 -12.00 -7.65 9.91
CA PRO A 5 -12.62 -6.32 9.92
C PRO A 5 -11.63 -5.15 10.02
N ARG A 6 -10.48 -5.35 10.68
CA ARG A 6 -9.42 -4.34 10.81
C ARG A 6 -8.69 -4.03 9.50
N LEU A 7 -8.65 -4.99 8.57
CA LEU A 7 -7.96 -4.85 7.27
C LEU A 7 -8.92 -4.41 6.15
N VAL A 8 -10.23 -4.50 6.38
CA VAL A 8 -11.24 -4.08 5.39
C VAL A 8 -11.13 -2.60 4.99
N PRO A 9 -10.89 -1.63 5.90
CA PRO A 9 -10.68 -0.23 5.52
C PRO A 9 -9.50 -0.05 4.57
N LEU A 10 -8.33 -0.58 4.92
CA LEU A 10 -7.12 -0.53 4.09
C LEU A 10 -7.34 -1.15 2.70
N SER A 11 -7.93 -2.35 2.65
CA SER A 11 -8.30 -2.99 1.38
C SER A 11 -9.26 -2.15 0.52
N ARG A 12 -10.12 -1.32 1.10
CA ARG A 12 -11.03 -0.45 0.33
C ARG A 12 -10.28 0.71 -0.32
N GLU A 13 -9.28 1.26 0.35
CA GLU A 13 -8.46 2.38 -0.13
C GLU A 13 -7.62 1.97 -1.35
N HIS A 14 -7.21 0.70 -1.44
CA HIS A 14 -6.55 0.11 -2.61
C HIS A 14 -7.33 0.30 -3.92
N HIS A 15 -8.67 0.39 -3.89
CA HIS A 15 -9.44 0.64 -5.11
C HIS A 15 -9.11 2.00 -5.72
N ALA A 16 -8.92 3.04 -4.90
CA ALA A 16 -8.54 4.36 -5.36
C ALA A 16 -7.09 4.36 -5.86
N ALA A 17 -6.17 3.75 -5.10
CA ALA A 17 -4.76 3.60 -5.48
C ALA A 17 -4.60 2.89 -6.84
N LEU A 18 -5.35 1.80 -7.08
CA LEU A 18 -5.33 1.09 -8.35
C LEU A 18 -5.95 1.87 -9.52
N ARG A 19 -6.88 2.81 -9.27
CA ARG A 19 -7.36 3.72 -10.33
C ARG A 19 -6.26 4.73 -10.69
N LEU A 20 -5.64 5.31 -9.68
CA LEU A 20 -4.51 6.23 -9.85
C LEU A 20 -3.37 5.56 -10.61
N ALA A 21 -2.98 4.36 -10.22
CA ALA A 21 -1.92 3.61 -10.89
C ALA A 21 -2.17 3.44 -12.39
N ARG A 22 -3.40 3.07 -12.77
CA ARG A 22 -3.78 2.93 -14.19
C ARG A 22 -3.73 4.27 -14.92
N ALA A 23 -4.16 5.35 -14.29
CA ALA A 23 -4.08 6.70 -14.85
C ALA A 23 -2.64 7.15 -15.05
N LEU A 24 -1.74 6.84 -14.11
CA LEU A 24 -0.31 7.11 -14.21
C LEU A 24 0.34 6.35 -15.37
N ILE A 25 0.01 5.07 -15.53
CA ILE A 25 0.45 4.25 -16.68
C ILE A 25 -0.06 4.83 -18.01
N SER A 26 -1.29 5.35 -18.06
CA SER A 26 -1.81 6.00 -19.26
C SER A 26 -1.35 7.45 -19.47
N GLY A 27 -0.49 7.98 -18.59
CA GLY A 27 0.04 9.35 -18.69
C GLY A 27 -0.96 10.46 -18.33
N THR A 28 -2.11 10.12 -17.73
CA THR A 28 -3.18 11.06 -17.34
C THR A 28 -3.30 11.23 -15.82
N GLY A 29 -2.48 10.49 -15.06
CA GLY A 29 -2.62 10.37 -13.60
C GLY A 29 -1.94 11.46 -12.77
N VAL A 30 -1.14 12.37 -13.35
CA VAL A 30 -0.32 13.31 -12.56
C VAL A 30 -1.17 14.23 -11.67
N ALA A 31 -2.22 14.85 -12.21
CA ALA A 31 -3.10 15.71 -11.40
C ALA A 31 -3.85 14.91 -10.31
N MET A 32 -4.23 13.66 -10.61
CA MET A 32 -4.85 12.76 -9.65
C MET A 32 -3.86 12.37 -8.54
N LEU A 33 -2.59 12.14 -8.89
CA LEU A 33 -1.51 11.83 -7.95
C LEU A 33 -1.32 12.97 -6.96
N SER A 34 -1.17 14.20 -7.44
CA SER A 34 -1.01 15.37 -6.57
C SER A 34 -2.20 15.58 -5.64
N HIS A 35 -3.42 15.30 -6.13
CA HIS A 35 -4.60 15.38 -5.30
C HIS A 35 -4.65 14.29 -4.22
N MET A 36 -4.23 13.06 -4.55
CA MET A 36 -4.30 11.89 -3.66
C MET A 36 -3.06 11.68 -2.79
N ARG A 37 -2.01 12.49 -2.95
CA ARG A 37 -0.75 12.37 -2.20
C ARG A 37 -0.97 12.31 -0.68
N PRO A 38 -1.79 13.19 -0.07
CA PRO A 38 -2.04 13.14 1.36
C PRO A 38 -2.70 11.83 1.82
N GLU A 39 -3.69 11.33 1.08
CA GLU A 39 -4.41 10.10 1.41
C GLU A 39 -3.51 8.86 1.25
N LEU A 40 -2.65 8.83 0.24
CA LEU A 40 -1.67 7.75 0.08
C LEU A 40 -0.65 7.74 1.23
N GLN A 41 -0.19 8.92 1.67
CA GLN A 41 0.70 9.00 2.81
C GLN A 41 0.01 8.53 4.09
N ALA A 42 -1.23 8.98 4.32
CA ALA A 42 -2.01 8.56 5.50
C ALA A 42 -2.24 7.05 5.51
N HIS A 43 -2.48 6.44 4.35
CA HIS A 43 -2.59 4.99 4.19
C HIS A 43 -1.30 4.27 4.62
N PHE A 44 -0.15 4.67 4.08
CA PHE A 44 1.15 4.09 4.46
C PHE A 44 1.43 4.24 5.95
N ASP A 45 1.16 5.41 6.52
CA ASP A 45 1.36 5.69 7.95
C ASP A 45 0.47 4.79 8.82
N GLU A 46 -0.77 4.51 8.39
CA GLU A 46 -1.69 3.61 9.07
C GLU A 46 -1.21 2.17 9.04
N GLU A 47 -0.80 1.66 7.87
CA GLU A 47 -0.23 0.32 7.75
C GLU A 47 1.02 0.15 8.60
N GLU A 48 1.92 1.14 8.56
CA GLU A 48 3.15 1.11 9.35
C GLU A 48 2.89 1.11 10.85
N ARG A 49 1.96 1.96 11.28
CA ARG A 49 1.58 2.09 12.69
C ARG A 49 0.89 0.84 13.22
N ASP A 50 -0.05 0.28 12.46
CA ASP A 50 -0.98 -0.71 12.98
C ASP A 50 -0.54 -2.15 12.63
N LEU A 51 0.14 -2.37 11.51
CA LEU A 51 0.47 -3.71 11.01
C LEU A 51 1.92 -4.13 11.32
N LEU A 52 2.89 -3.20 11.31
CA LEU A 52 4.28 -3.55 11.63
C LEU A 52 4.47 -4.12 13.04
N PRO A 53 3.80 -3.63 14.11
CA PRO A 53 3.93 -4.25 15.43
C PRO A 53 3.53 -5.72 15.43
N VAL A 54 2.45 -6.09 14.73
CA VAL A 54 1.97 -7.46 14.61
C VAL A 54 3.00 -8.33 13.89
N LEU A 55 3.48 -7.89 12.72
CA LEU A 55 4.47 -8.63 11.94
C LEU A 55 5.81 -8.79 12.68
N ARG A 56 6.25 -7.74 13.40
CA ARG A 56 7.48 -7.80 14.21
C ARG A 56 7.36 -8.80 15.35
N ALA A 57 6.24 -8.79 16.08
CA ALA A 57 5.99 -9.73 17.17
C ALA A 57 5.93 -11.19 16.66
N ALA A 58 5.44 -11.40 15.44
CA ALA A 58 5.37 -12.70 14.79
C ALA A 58 6.69 -13.15 14.13
N GLY A 59 7.75 -12.33 14.15
CA GLY A 59 9.03 -12.65 13.50
C GLY A 59 9.02 -12.52 11.96
N GLU A 60 7.99 -11.92 11.38
CA GLU A 60 7.80 -11.73 9.92
C GLU A 60 8.68 -10.58 9.37
N HIS A 61 9.96 -10.55 9.75
CA HIS A 61 10.87 -9.42 9.47
C HIS A 61 11.11 -9.17 7.97
N ALA A 62 10.94 -10.18 7.12
CA ALA A 62 11.05 -10.01 5.67
C ALA A 62 9.90 -9.15 5.12
N LEU A 63 8.67 -9.36 5.60
CA LEU A 63 7.51 -8.57 5.22
C LEU A 63 7.64 -7.12 5.71
N VAL A 64 8.12 -6.94 6.95
CA VAL A 64 8.42 -5.61 7.52
C VAL A 64 9.40 -4.82 6.65
N ARG A 65 10.53 -5.44 6.28
CA ARG A 65 11.53 -4.77 5.43
C ARG A 65 11.00 -4.46 4.03
N ARG A 66 10.19 -5.36 3.47
CA ARG A 66 9.59 -5.18 2.14
C ARG A 66 8.62 -4.00 2.12
N LEU A 67 7.69 -3.94 3.09
CA LEU A 67 6.72 -2.84 3.19
C LEU A 67 7.42 -1.48 3.23
N LEU A 68 8.36 -1.31 4.18
CA LEU A 68 9.10 -0.05 4.34
C LEU A 68 9.91 0.32 3.08
N SER A 69 10.52 -0.67 2.43
CA SER A 69 11.27 -0.44 1.19
C SER A 69 10.37 -0.05 0.02
N GLU A 70 9.19 -0.68 -0.11
CA GLU A 70 8.23 -0.35 -1.16
C GLU A 70 7.61 1.03 -0.93
N HIS A 71 7.30 1.42 0.31
CA HIS A 71 6.84 2.78 0.65
C HIS A 71 7.87 3.84 0.26
N GLU A 72 9.13 3.68 0.67
CA GLU A 72 10.20 4.62 0.32
C GLU A 72 10.42 4.70 -1.20
N GLN A 73 10.32 3.57 -1.89
CA GLN A 73 10.40 3.52 -3.34
C GLN A 73 9.23 4.25 -4.01
N LEU A 74 8.01 4.03 -3.53
CA LEU A 74 6.81 4.70 -4.05
C LEU A 74 6.90 6.21 -3.88
N GLN A 75 7.33 6.71 -2.72
CA GLN A 75 7.54 8.14 -2.51
C GLN A 75 8.49 8.76 -3.55
N ARG A 76 9.62 8.11 -3.83
CA ARG A 76 10.55 8.56 -4.88
C ARG A 76 9.90 8.58 -6.26
N PHE A 77 9.18 7.52 -6.63
CA PHE A 77 8.48 7.45 -7.91
C PHE A 77 7.39 8.51 -8.03
N PHE A 78 6.72 8.77 -6.94
CA PHE A 78 5.67 9.75 -6.80
C PHE A 78 6.19 11.16 -7.02
N ASP A 79 7.33 11.53 -6.42
CA ASP A 79 8.00 12.82 -6.67
C ASP A 79 8.39 12.97 -8.15
N GLU A 80 8.92 11.91 -8.76
CA GLU A 80 9.28 11.91 -10.18
C GLU A 80 8.05 12.06 -11.09
N ALA A 81 6.96 11.36 -10.76
CA ALA A 81 5.70 11.40 -11.51
C ALA A 81 5.02 12.78 -11.44
N GLU A 82 5.10 13.47 -10.31
CA GLU A 82 4.63 14.87 -10.21
C GLU A 82 5.42 15.82 -11.09
N ALA A 83 6.71 15.53 -11.30
CA ALA A 83 7.54 16.24 -12.27
C ALA A 83 7.36 15.73 -13.72
N GLY A 84 6.35 14.90 -13.99
CA GLY A 84 6.02 14.35 -15.30
C GLY A 84 6.98 13.27 -15.80
N ARG A 85 7.78 12.67 -14.91
CA ARG A 85 8.75 11.62 -15.26
C ARG A 85 8.34 10.29 -14.63
N ARG A 86 8.68 9.18 -15.29
CA ARG A 86 8.50 7.82 -14.74
C ARG A 86 7.08 7.51 -14.24
N CYS A 87 6.06 8.14 -14.82
CA CYS A 87 4.68 7.95 -14.42
C CYS A 87 4.24 6.49 -14.55
N ALA A 88 4.66 5.81 -15.64
CA ALA A 88 4.35 4.41 -15.83
C ALA A 88 4.96 3.54 -14.73
N GLU A 89 6.24 3.74 -14.41
CA GLU A 89 6.91 3.01 -13.33
C GLU A 89 6.27 3.27 -11.96
N ALA A 90 5.83 4.50 -11.69
CA ALA A 90 5.10 4.82 -10.46
C ALA A 90 3.77 4.04 -10.37
N GLY A 91 3.02 3.95 -11.46
CA GLY A 91 1.78 3.18 -11.50
C GLY A 91 2.01 1.67 -11.41
N GLU A 92 3.04 1.15 -12.08
CA GLU A 92 3.41 -0.27 -12.00
C GLU A 92 3.85 -0.66 -10.59
N ALA A 93 4.67 0.17 -9.95
CA ALA A 93 5.09 -0.01 -8.56
C ALA A 93 3.89 -0.01 -7.61
N LEU A 94 2.95 0.93 -7.78
CA LEU A 94 1.75 1.01 -6.93
C LEU A 94 0.85 -0.22 -7.09
N ILE A 95 0.72 -0.77 -8.30
CA ILE A 95 -0.01 -2.04 -8.53
C ILE A 95 0.71 -3.21 -7.87
N ALA A 96 2.03 -3.27 -7.97
CA ALA A 96 2.83 -4.34 -7.38
C ALA A 96 2.70 -4.34 -5.85
N HIS A 97 2.76 -3.15 -5.25
CA HIS A 97 2.62 -2.92 -3.82
C HIS A 97 1.25 -3.35 -3.29
N VAL A 98 0.16 -2.86 -3.89
CA VAL A 98 -1.21 -3.29 -3.51
C VAL A 98 -1.39 -4.81 -3.65
N ARG A 99 -0.79 -5.44 -4.66
CA ARG A 99 -0.84 -6.90 -4.81
C ARG A 99 -0.09 -7.62 -3.71
N PHE A 100 1.06 -7.09 -3.30
CA PHE A 100 1.84 -7.61 -2.20
C PHE A 100 1.05 -7.57 -0.89
N GLU A 101 0.42 -6.44 -0.57
CA GLU A 101 -0.40 -6.32 0.63
C GLU A 101 -1.55 -7.31 0.64
N GLU A 102 -2.35 -7.29 -0.42
CA GLU A 102 -3.57 -8.09 -0.49
C GLU A 102 -3.32 -9.60 -0.45
N ARG A 103 -2.19 -10.05 -1.03
CA ARG A 103 -1.90 -11.48 -1.26
C ARG A 103 -0.89 -12.07 -0.29
N GLU A 104 -0.02 -11.26 0.29
CA GLU A 104 1.09 -11.73 1.13
C GLU A 104 1.01 -11.12 2.52
N MET A 105 1.00 -9.79 2.63
CA MET A 105 1.12 -9.11 3.92
C MET A 105 -0.15 -9.25 4.77
N PHE A 106 -1.31 -8.93 4.23
CA PHE A 106 -2.59 -9.01 4.95
C PHE A 106 -2.91 -10.44 5.38
N PRO A 107 -2.77 -11.49 4.54
CA PRO A 107 -2.91 -12.87 5.00
C PRO A 107 -1.90 -13.25 6.10
N ALA A 108 -0.68 -12.72 6.08
CA ALA A 108 0.28 -12.95 7.16
C ALA A 108 -0.17 -12.29 8.47
N VAL A 109 -0.64 -11.04 8.41
CA VAL A 109 -1.23 -10.35 9.57
C VAL A 109 -2.40 -11.15 10.12
N GLU A 110 -3.35 -11.58 9.27
CA GLU A 110 -4.55 -12.35 9.70
C GLU A 110 -4.20 -13.65 10.42
N ARG A 111 -3.08 -14.31 10.08
CA ARG A 111 -2.62 -15.53 10.78
C ARG A 111 -2.19 -15.25 12.23
N HIS A 112 -1.78 -14.02 12.53
CA HIS A 112 -1.21 -13.61 13.82
C HIS A 112 -2.14 -12.70 14.63
N LEU A 113 -3.22 -12.22 14.00
CA LEU A 113 -4.29 -11.52 14.69
C LEU A 113 -5.09 -12.53 15.54
N ALA A 114 -5.23 -12.24 16.84
CA ALA A 114 -6.14 -13.00 17.68
C ALA A 114 -7.57 -12.95 17.08
N PRO A 115 -8.36 -14.03 17.18
CA PRO A 115 -9.75 -14.00 16.73
C PRO A 115 -10.46 -12.84 17.42
N VAL A 116 -11.19 -12.03 16.65
CA VAL A 116 -12.11 -11.05 17.25
C VAL A 116 -13.09 -11.85 18.09
N ALA A 117 -13.06 -11.67 19.41
CA ALA A 117 -14.03 -12.29 20.30
C ALA A 117 -15.43 -11.89 19.80
N ALA A 118 -16.24 -12.90 19.49
CA ALA A 118 -17.63 -12.74 19.07
C ALA A 118 -18.50 -12.23 20.23
#